data_AF-A0A8T5NBV4-F1
#
_entry.id   AF-A0A8T5NBV4-F1
#
_cell.length_a   1.000
_cell.length_b   1.000
_cell.length_c   1.000
_cell.angle_alpha   90.00
_cell.angle_beta   90.00
_cell.angle_gamma   90.00
#
_symmetry.space_group_name_H-M   'P 1'
#
loop_
_entity.id
_entity.type
_entity.pdbx_description
1 polymer ?
#
loop_
_entity_poly.entity_id
_entity_poly.type
_entity_poly.pdbx_seq_one_letter_code
_entity_poly.pdbx_strand_id
1 'polypeptide(L)'
;MTQITMRIINPTDQQQIARSIESASRELISELPSLAKGQAIISGVAINTPTLVRIRKRLTSDVRGRSKDAPAMWAAQRKYEEKHERAEVRADEEMDVGV
;
A
#
# COMPACT_ATOMS: atom_id res chain seq x y z
N MET A 1 -5.64 -25.94 3.43
CA MET A 1 -5.43 -24.50 3.13
C MET A 1 -4.87 -23.82 4.38
N THR A 2 -3.95 -22.86 4.24
CA THR A 2 -3.39 -22.07 5.35
C THR A 2 -3.85 -20.64 5.22
N GLN A 3 -4.29 -20.02 6.30
CA GLN A 3 -4.79 -18.66 6.31
C GLN A 3 -4.09 -17.83 7.38
N ILE A 4 -3.73 -16.60 7.02
CA ILE A 4 -3.12 -15.60 7.90
C ILE A 4 -4.00 -14.35 7.84
N THR A 5 -4.87 -14.17 8.83
CA THR A 5 -5.86 -13.09 8.84
C THR A 5 -5.40 -11.99 9.79
N MET A 6 -5.22 -10.78 9.27
CA MET A 6 -4.92 -9.57 10.06
C MET A 6 -6.20 -8.83 10.44
N ARG A 7 -6.06 -7.65 11.08
CA ARG A 7 -7.19 -6.82 11.50
C ARG A 7 -8.16 -6.52 10.35
N ILE A 8 -9.41 -6.92 10.52
CA ILE A 8 -10.53 -6.64 9.61
C ILE A 8 -11.69 -6.09 10.43
N ILE A 9 -12.15 -4.88 10.10
CA ILE A 9 -13.20 -4.16 10.83
C ILE A 9 -14.57 -4.36 10.17
N ASN A 10 -14.60 -4.56 8.85
CA ASN A 10 -15.84 -4.69 8.11
C ASN A 10 -16.57 -6.01 8.47
N PRO A 11 -17.81 -5.95 8.98
CA PRO A 11 -18.55 -7.14 9.39
C PRO A 11 -18.84 -8.08 8.21
N THR A 12 -19.06 -7.55 7.01
CA THR A 12 -19.30 -8.36 5.81
C THR A 12 -18.09 -9.23 5.49
N ASP A 13 -16.89 -8.66 5.56
CA ASP A 13 -15.64 -9.38 5.29
C ASP A 13 -15.35 -10.43 6.36
N GLN A 14 -15.63 -10.12 7.64
CA GLN A 14 -15.53 -11.09 8.73
C GLN A 14 -16.44 -12.30 8.50
N GLN A 15 -17.68 -12.08 8.06
CA GLN A 15 -18.62 -13.17 7.77
C GLN A 15 -18.20 -14.03 6.58
N GLN A 16 -17.64 -13.42 5.53
CA GLN A 16 -17.10 -14.17 4.39
C GLN A 16 -15.95 -15.07 4.83
N ILE A 17 -15.02 -14.54 5.64
CA ILE A 17 -13.92 -15.32 6.20
C ILE A 17 -14.43 -16.43 7.13
N ALA A 18 -15.47 -16.17 7.92
CA ALA A 18 -16.07 -17.18 8.81
C ALA A 18 -16.67 -18.37 8.09
N ARG A 19 -17.19 -18.17 6.87
CA ARG A 19 -17.73 -19.24 6.04
C ARG A 19 -16.63 -20.12 5.45
N SER A 20 -15.42 -19.57 5.26
CA SER A 20 -14.29 -20.28 4.68
C SER A 20 -13.48 -21.11 5.68
N ILE A 21 -13.70 -20.96 7.00
CA ILE A 21 -12.94 -21.66 8.02
C ILE A 21 -13.81 -22.73 8.69
N GLU A 22 -13.53 -23.99 8.40
CA GLU A 22 -14.37 -25.14 8.77
C GLU A 22 -14.32 -25.56 10.26
N SER A 23 -13.22 -25.35 10.99
CA SER A 23 -12.94 -26.17 12.18
C SER A 23 -13.07 -25.53 13.57
N ALA A 24 -12.84 -24.22 13.80
CA ALA A 24 -12.87 -23.66 15.18
C ALA A 24 -12.92 -22.11 15.29
N SER A 25 -13.39 -21.37 14.27
CA SER A 25 -12.94 -19.98 14.08
C SER A 25 -13.93 -18.85 14.36
N ARG A 26 -15.18 -19.11 14.75
CA ARG A 26 -16.18 -18.01 14.89
C ARG A 26 -15.85 -17.06 16.04
N GLU A 27 -15.46 -17.59 17.20
CA GLU A 27 -15.01 -16.78 18.35
C GLU A 27 -13.71 -16.03 18.06
N LEU A 28 -12.80 -16.64 17.31
CA LEU A 28 -11.56 -15.98 16.87
C LEU A 28 -11.82 -14.88 15.84
N ILE A 29 -12.89 -14.99 15.05
CA ILE A 29 -13.28 -13.97 14.08
C ILE A 29 -13.88 -12.74 14.76
N SER A 30 -14.64 -12.93 15.85
CA SER A 30 -15.11 -11.80 16.67
C SER A 30 -13.98 -10.99 17.29
N GLU A 31 -12.77 -11.57 17.39
CA GLU A 31 -11.56 -10.87 17.85
C GLU A 31 -10.77 -10.16 16.73
N LEU A 32 -11.13 -10.33 15.44
CA LEU A 32 -10.44 -9.62 14.35
C LEU A 32 -10.46 -8.09 14.46
N PRO A 33 -11.53 -7.43 14.96
CA PRO A 33 -11.53 -5.99 15.14
C PRO A 33 -10.57 -5.51 16.23
N SER A 34 -10.32 -6.33 17.26
CA SER A 34 -9.50 -5.96 18.43
C SER A 34 -7.98 -6.08 18.16
N LEU A 35 -7.59 -6.70 17.04
CA LEU A 35 -6.19 -6.89 16.66
C LEU A 35 -5.43 -5.56 16.51
N ALA A 36 -4.25 -5.47 17.13
CA ALA A 36 -3.32 -4.38 16.93
C ALA A 36 -2.56 -4.50 15.59
N LYS A 37 -1.93 -3.40 15.15
CA LYS A 37 -1.07 -3.41 13.96
C LYS A 37 0.07 -4.41 14.14
N GLY A 38 0.22 -5.30 13.16
CA GLY A 38 1.22 -6.37 13.21
C GLY A 38 0.79 -7.60 14.01
N GLN A 39 -0.47 -7.72 14.43
CA GLN A 39 -1.04 -8.98 14.90
C GLN A 39 -1.84 -9.67 13.80
N ALA A 40 -1.92 -11.00 13.88
CA ALA A 40 -2.68 -11.84 12.97
C ALA A 40 -3.15 -13.11 13.67
N ILE A 41 -4.17 -13.75 13.12
CA ILE A 41 -4.60 -15.10 13.49
C ILE A 41 -4.13 -16.03 12.36
N ILE A 42 -3.38 -17.08 12.73
CA ILE A 42 -2.96 -18.13 11.80
C ILE A 42 -3.84 -19.35 12.01
N SER A 43 -4.42 -19.88 10.94
CA SER A 43 -5.26 -21.08 10.96
C SER A 43 -5.02 -21.95 9.73
N GLY A 44 -5.53 -23.19 9.79
CA GLY A 44 -5.42 -24.17 8.71
C GLY A 44 -4.19 -25.06 8.83
N VAL A 45 -3.77 -25.68 7.73
CA VAL A 45 -2.84 -26.83 7.74
C VAL A 45 -1.42 -26.52 8.22
N ALA A 46 -1.02 -25.25 8.31
CA ALA A 46 0.29 -24.88 8.83
C ALA A 46 0.40 -24.96 10.36
N ILE A 47 -0.71 -25.05 11.09
CA ILE A 47 -0.72 -25.10 12.56
C ILE A 47 -1.87 -25.99 13.07
N ASN A 48 -1.63 -26.77 14.11
CA ASN A 48 -2.65 -27.67 14.66
C ASN A 48 -3.78 -26.92 15.40
N THR A 49 -3.48 -25.72 15.92
CA THR A 49 -4.42 -24.91 16.70
C THR A 49 -4.39 -23.47 16.20
N PRO A 50 -5.54 -22.90 15.79
CA PRO A 50 -5.62 -21.50 15.43
C PRO A 50 -5.08 -20.60 16.55
N THR A 51 -4.10 -19.77 16.24
CA THR A 51 -3.35 -19.03 17.27
C THR A 51 -3.17 -17.57 16.88
N LEU A 52 -3.30 -16.68 17.87
CA LEU A 52 -2.97 -15.26 17.75
C LEU A 52 -1.45 -15.07 17.76
N VAL A 53 -0.91 -14.40 16.75
CA VAL A 53 0.53 -14.19 16.58
C VAL A 53 0.88 -12.71 16.40
N ARG A 54 2.12 -12.37 16.74
CA ARG A 54 2.75 -11.08 16.38
C ARG A 54 3.64 -11.29 15.16
N ILE A 55 3.31 -10.64 14.05
CA ILE A 55 4.11 -10.62 12.82
C ILE A 55 5.34 -9.74 13.07
N ARG A 56 6.54 -10.30 12.87
CA ARG A 56 7.79 -9.53 12.94
C ARG A 56 7.88 -8.48 11.84
N LYS A 57 8.70 -7.45 12.05
CA LYS A 57 9.06 -6.53 10.96
C LYS A 57 9.83 -7.27 9.86
N ARG A 58 9.63 -6.81 8.62
CA ARG A 58 10.37 -7.30 7.44
C ARG A 58 11.84 -6.87 7.55
N LEU A 59 12.76 -7.74 7.12
CA LEU A 59 14.22 -7.50 7.20
C LEU A 59 14.82 -7.00 5.88
N THR A 60 14.11 -7.19 4.76
CA THR A 60 14.59 -6.78 3.44
C THR A 60 14.45 -5.27 3.26
N SER A 61 15.42 -4.67 2.59
CA SER A 61 15.65 -3.22 2.51
C SER A 61 14.63 -2.42 1.69
N ASP A 62 13.81 -3.04 0.83
CA ASP A 62 13.01 -2.28 -0.13
C ASP A 62 11.50 -2.58 -0.06
N VAL A 63 10.71 -1.51 0.14
CA VAL A 63 9.26 -1.51 0.01
C VAL A 63 8.94 -1.06 -1.41
N ARG A 64 8.86 -2.01 -2.34
CA ARG A 64 8.17 -1.78 -3.61
C ARG A 64 6.69 -1.50 -3.29
N GLY A 65 6.13 -0.42 -3.84
CA GLY A 65 4.73 -0.05 -3.65
C GLY A 65 4.45 0.99 -2.56
N ARG A 66 5.42 1.86 -2.21
CA ARG A 66 5.07 3.09 -1.46
C ARG A 66 4.30 4.05 -2.35
N SER A 67 3.34 4.77 -1.75
CA SER A 67 2.66 5.88 -2.42
C SER A 67 3.70 6.87 -2.94
N LYS A 68 3.61 7.18 -4.23
CA LYS A 68 4.43 8.23 -4.83
C LYS A 68 3.95 9.58 -4.30
N ASP A 69 4.88 10.49 -4.04
CA ASP A 69 4.57 11.87 -3.72
C ASP A 69 4.13 12.58 -5.01
N ALA A 70 2.85 12.45 -5.35
CA ALA A 70 2.28 13.03 -6.56
C ALA A 70 2.45 14.56 -6.61
N PRO A 71 2.20 15.33 -5.52
CA PRO A 71 2.47 16.77 -5.50
C PRO A 71 3.92 17.13 -5.83
N ALA A 72 4.89 16.46 -5.21
CA ALA A 72 6.30 16.74 -5.48
C ALA A 72 6.69 16.38 -6.93
N MET A 73 6.16 15.26 -7.44
CA MET A 73 6.38 14.84 -8.82
C MET A 73 5.80 15.85 -9.82
N TRP A 74 4.59 16.35 -9.60
CA TRP A 74 3.97 17.34 -10.46
C TRP A 74 4.69 18.69 -10.40
N ALA A 75 5.13 19.12 -9.23
CA ALA A 75 5.91 20.36 -9.09
C ALA A 75 7.26 20.28 -9.83
N ALA A 76 7.94 19.13 -9.78
CA ALA A 76 9.17 18.90 -10.54
C ALA A 76 8.93 18.93 -12.06
N GLN A 77 7.83 18.32 -12.50
CA GLN A 77 7.42 18.30 -13.91
C GLN A 77 7.14 19.72 -14.44
N ARG A 78 6.40 20.53 -13.69
CA ARG A 78 6.09 21.93 -14.06
C ARG A 78 7.34 22.79 -14.22
N LYS A 79 8.30 22.67 -13.31
CA LYS A 79 9.59 23.38 -13.40
C LYS A 79 10.44 22.92 -14.59
N TYR A 80 10.33 21.65 -14.96
CA TYR A 80 10.97 21.12 -16.16
C TYR A 80 10.35 21.74 -17.42
N GLU A 81 9.02 21.78 -17.51
CA GLU A 81 8.28 22.40 -18.63
C GLU A 81 8.61 23.89 -18.78
N GLU A 82 8.56 24.69 -17.70
CA GLU A 82 8.88 26.12 -17.71
C GLU A 82 10.31 26.43 -18.18
N LYS A 83 11.27 25.54 -17.89
CA LYS A 83 12.66 25.68 -18.32
C LYS A 83 12.85 25.40 -19.81
N HIS A 84 12.05 24.50 -20.39
CA HIS A 84 12.16 24.12 -21.79
C HIS A 84 11.31 25.02 -22.70
N GLU A 85 10.21 25.58 -22.19
CA GLU A 85 9.38 26.57 -22.91
C GLU A 85 10.13 27.91 -23.10
N ARG A 86 10.94 28.36 -22.12
CA ARG A 86 11.77 29.57 -22.25
C ARG A 86 12.93 29.46 -23.24
N ALA A 87 13.33 28.24 -23.61
CA ALA A 87 14.46 28.04 -24.53
C ALA A 87 14.04 28.24 -26.00
N GLU A 88 12.78 28.00 -26.36
CA GLU A 88 12.29 28.17 -27.74
C GLU A 88 12.03 29.65 -28.09
N VAL A 89 11.66 30.50 -27.13
CA VAL A 89 11.26 31.91 -27.40
C VAL A 89 12.45 32.85 -27.66
N ARG A 90 13.69 32.46 -27.32
CA ARG A 90 14.87 33.34 -27.45
C ARG A 90 15.58 33.26 -28.81
N ALA A 91 15.12 32.42 -29.73
CA ALA A 91 15.77 32.24 -31.02
C ALA A 91 15.42 33.31 -32.07
N ASP A 92 14.41 34.16 -31.82
CA ASP A 92 13.86 35.08 -32.83
C ASP A 92 14.14 36.58 -32.56
N GLU A 93 14.71 36.97 -31.41
CA GLU A 93 14.91 38.40 -31.04
C GLU A 93 16.23 39.03 -31.52
N GLU A 94 17.05 38.32 -32.30
CA GLU A 94 18.29 38.86 -32.89
C GLU A 94 18.37 38.66 -34.41
N MET A 95 17.30 38.95 -35.15
CA MET A 95 17.41 39.30 -36.58
C MET A 95 16.44 40.42 -36.95
N ASP A 96 16.77 41.66 -36.60
CA ASP A 96 16.21 42.82 -37.32
C ASP A 96 17.28 43.88 -37.63
N VAL A 97 17.59 43.93 -38.92
CA VAL A 97 17.85 45.09 -39.79
C VAL A 97 19.01 46.02 -39.45
N GLY A 98 20.03 45.99 -40.33
CA GLY A 98 21.05 47.02 -40.39
C GLY A 98 21.88 46.98 -41.68
N VAL A 99 21.34 47.61 -42.73
CA VAL A 99 21.96 48.10 -44.00
C VAL A 99 22.46 47.06 -45.01
#